data_AF-A0A961XWB6-F1
#
_entry.id   AF-A0A961XWB6-F1
#
_cell.length_a   1.000
_cell.length_b   1.000
_cell.length_c   1.000
_cell.angle_alpha   90.00
_cell.angle_beta   90.00
_cell.angle_gamma   90.00
#
_symmetry.space_group_name_H-M   'P 1'
#
loop_
_entity.id
_entity.type
_entity.pdbx_description
1 polymer ?
#
loop_
_entity_poly.entity_id
_entity_poly.type
_entity_poly.pdbx_seq_one_letter_code
_entity_poly.pdbx_strand_id
1 'polypeptide(L)'
;RNTEDADVERFLKLYTTLAMDEIAKLAALDGSEINEAKKVLATEVTAMLHGRSAAEEAAETARKTFEEGIAAETLPSVGVPSGELDAGVGLLTLMVQAGFAKSNGEARRHIQGGAVRINDQTVNDEKAVISSGMADGDGVLKLSMGKKRHVLIRGE
;
A
#
# COMPACT_ATOMS: atom_id res chain seq x y z
N ARG A 1 10.05 -10.75 -7.40
CA ARG A 1 9.84 -10.06 -6.10
C ARG A 1 9.65 -11.00 -4.90
N ASN A 2 9.18 -12.25 -5.07
CA ASN A 2 8.91 -13.17 -3.94
C ASN A 2 10.07 -14.14 -3.63
N THR A 3 11.28 -13.86 -4.11
CA THR A 3 12.46 -14.66 -3.78
C THR A 3 12.72 -14.61 -2.28
N GLU A 4 13.07 -15.74 -1.68
CA GLU A 4 13.49 -15.80 -0.27
C GLU A 4 14.75 -14.97 -0.05
N ASP A 5 14.84 -14.26 1.07
CA ASP A 5 15.95 -13.33 1.39
C ASP A 5 17.32 -14.01 1.23
N ALA A 6 17.44 -15.23 1.73
CA ALA A 6 18.68 -16.02 1.69
C ALA A 6 19.14 -16.40 0.27
N ASP A 7 18.26 -16.32 -0.73
CA ASP A 7 18.56 -16.71 -2.10
C ASP A 7 18.83 -15.52 -3.04
N VAL A 8 18.51 -14.29 -2.62
CA VAL A 8 18.57 -13.11 -3.50
C VAL A 8 19.97 -12.90 -4.06
N GLU A 9 21.01 -12.91 -3.23
CA GLU A 9 22.39 -12.73 -3.67
C GLU A 9 22.83 -13.83 -4.63
N ARG A 10 22.52 -15.09 -4.31
CA ARG A 10 22.85 -16.24 -5.15
C ARG A 10 22.19 -16.13 -6.51
N PHE A 11 20.93 -15.70 -6.56
CA PHE A 11 20.19 -15.56 -7.81
C PHE A 11 20.64 -14.34 -8.62
N LEU A 12 21.02 -13.23 -7.99
CA LEU A 12 21.63 -12.10 -8.68
C LEU A 12 22.90 -12.55 -9.42
N LYS A 13 23.74 -13.39 -8.79
CA LYS A 13 24.97 -13.92 -9.40
C LYS A 13 24.71 -14.91 -10.54
N LEU A 14 23.68 -15.75 -10.42
CA LEU A 14 23.41 -16.84 -11.37
C LEU A 14 22.55 -16.41 -12.56
N TYR A 15 21.66 -15.44 -12.36
CA TYR A 15 20.59 -15.13 -13.29
C TYR A 15 20.55 -13.65 -13.68
N THR A 16 21.65 -12.91 -13.57
CA THR A 16 21.74 -11.55 -14.11
C THR A 16 23.11 -11.32 -14.73
N THR A 17 23.24 -10.21 -15.46
CA THR A 17 24.51 -9.71 -16.02
C THR A 17 25.06 -8.51 -15.23
N LEU A 18 24.56 -8.29 -14.01
CA LEU A 18 25.01 -7.20 -13.14
C LEU A 18 26.48 -7.39 -12.74
N ALA A 19 27.19 -6.27 -12.57
CA ALA A 19 28.54 -6.28 -12.03
C ALA A 19 28.55 -6.82 -10.60
N MET A 20 29.58 -7.58 -10.25
CA MET A 20 29.73 -8.19 -8.91
C MET A 20 29.70 -7.14 -7.78
N ASP A 21 30.24 -5.95 -8.01
CA ASP A 21 30.22 -4.85 -7.04
C ASP A 21 28.80 -4.35 -6.79
N GLU A 22 27.94 -4.34 -7.81
CA GLU A 22 26.55 -3.93 -7.67
C GLU A 22 25.75 -5.01 -6.93
N ILE A 23 26.00 -6.28 -7.23
CA ILE A 23 25.42 -7.40 -6.49
C ILE A 23 25.81 -7.33 -5.02
N ALA A 24 27.08 -7.01 -4.71
CA ALA A 24 27.54 -6.88 -3.33
C ALA A 24 26.81 -5.76 -2.57
N LYS A 25 26.53 -4.62 -3.20
CA LYS A 25 25.73 -3.54 -2.59
C LYS A 25 24.30 -3.99 -2.31
N LEU A 26 23.66 -4.65 -3.28
CA LEU A 26 22.28 -5.12 -3.15
C LEU A 26 22.17 -6.23 -2.09
N ALA A 27 23.17 -7.11 -1.98
CA ALA A 27 23.23 -8.17 -0.98
C ALA A 27 23.49 -7.65 0.44
N ALA A 28 24.03 -6.44 0.59
CA ALA A 28 24.22 -5.81 1.89
C ALA A 28 22.93 -5.22 2.47
N LEU A 29 21.85 -5.12 1.67
CA LEU A 29 20.55 -4.63 2.13
C LEU A 29 19.87 -5.67 3.02
N ASP A 30 19.34 -5.25 4.16
CA ASP A 30 18.65 -6.10 5.13
C ASP A 30 17.24 -5.60 5.46
N GLY A 31 16.55 -6.32 6.36
CA GLY A 31 15.24 -5.93 6.85
C GLY A 31 14.23 -5.65 5.73
N SER A 32 13.68 -4.43 5.70
CA SER A 32 12.76 -4.02 4.63
C SER A 32 13.46 -3.62 3.34
N GLU A 33 14.73 -3.22 3.39
CA GLU A 33 15.51 -2.72 2.25
C GLU A 33 15.87 -3.84 1.27
N ILE A 34 15.95 -5.10 1.73
CA ILE A 34 16.18 -6.26 0.86
C ILE A 34 15.12 -6.42 -0.25
N ASN A 35 13.94 -5.80 -0.08
CA ASN A 35 12.92 -5.78 -1.13
C ASN A 35 13.39 -5.04 -2.38
N GLU A 36 14.29 -4.07 -2.28
CA GLU A 36 14.89 -3.41 -3.44
C GLU A 36 15.75 -4.39 -4.24
N ALA A 37 16.58 -5.20 -3.57
CA ALA A 37 17.34 -6.26 -4.24
C ALA A 37 16.44 -7.28 -4.95
N LYS A 38 15.29 -7.62 -4.36
CA LYS A 38 14.28 -8.51 -4.97
C LYS A 38 13.56 -7.88 -6.17
N LYS A 39 13.37 -6.56 -6.18
CA LYS A 39 12.84 -5.83 -7.35
C LYS A 39 13.86 -5.85 -8.48
N VAL A 40 15.12 -5.50 -8.19
CA VAL A 40 16.21 -5.51 -9.17
C VAL A 40 16.39 -6.89 -9.79
N LEU A 41 16.46 -7.95 -8.97
CA LEU A 41 16.56 -9.33 -9.45
C LEU A 41 15.42 -9.67 -10.42
N ALA A 42 14.18 -9.32 -10.07
CA ALA A 42 13.03 -9.61 -10.93
C ALA A 42 13.12 -8.84 -12.26
N THR A 43 13.43 -7.55 -12.21
CA THR A 43 13.53 -6.70 -13.41
C THR A 43 14.64 -7.18 -14.34
N GLU A 44 15.83 -7.51 -13.83
CA GLU A 44 16.96 -7.96 -14.65
C GLU A 44 16.70 -9.34 -15.29
N VAL A 45 16.15 -10.29 -14.53
CA VAL A 45 15.78 -11.60 -15.07
C VAL A 45 14.71 -11.47 -16.15
N THR A 46 13.67 -10.65 -15.91
CA THR A 46 12.62 -10.39 -16.90
C THR A 46 13.19 -9.69 -18.13
N ALA A 47 14.12 -8.74 -17.97
CA ALA A 47 14.72 -8.02 -19.07
C ALA A 47 15.54 -8.93 -19.99
N MET A 48 16.25 -9.91 -19.41
CA MET A 48 16.99 -10.89 -20.21
C MET A 48 16.08 -11.80 -21.04
N LEU A 49 14.90 -12.18 -20.53
CA LEU A 49 14.01 -13.12 -21.21
C LEU A 49 13.01 -12.43 -22.15
N HIS A 50 12.52 -11.25 -21.78
CA HIS A 50 11.42 -10.56 -22.46
C HIS A 50 11.81 -9.19 -23.03
N GLY A 51 13.05 -8.75 -22.83
CA GLY A 51 13.53 -7.43 -23.23
C GLY A 51 13.28 -6.35 -22.17
N ARG A 52 14.10 -5.29 -22.20
CA ARG A 52 14.08 -4.23 -21.19
C ARG A 52 12.72 -3.52 -21.07
N SER A 53 12.08 -3.21 -22.19
CA SER A 53 10.77 -2.53 -22.21
C SER A 53 9.69 -3.31 -21.46
N ALA A 54 9.59 -4.62 -21.70
CA ALA A 54 8.59 -5.46 -21.04
C ALA A 54 8.88 -5.62 -19.53
N ALA A 55 10.16 -5.63 -19.16
CA ALA A 55 10.57 -5.68 -17.76
C ALA A 55 10.23 -4.40 -17.00
N GLU A 56 10.44 -3.24 -17.61
CA GLU A 56 10.06 -1.94 -17.04
C GLU A 56 8.54 -1.81 -16.88
N GLU A 57 7.76 -2.24 -17.88
CA GLU A 57 6.29 -2.25 -17.78
C GLU A 57 5.80 -3.18 -16.66
N ALA A 58 6.39 -4.38 -16.55
CA ALA A 58 6.06 -5.31 -15.48
C ALA A 58 6.47 -4.78 -14.10
N ALA A 59 7.64 -4.13 -13.99
CA ALA A 59 8.10 -3.51 -12.76
C ALA A 59 7.18 -2.37 -12.33
N GLU A 60 6.76 -1.52 -13.27
CA GLU A 60 5.84 -0.41 -13.02
C GLU A 60 4.45 -0.91 -12.65
N THR A 61 3.93 -1.93 -13.33
CA THR A 61 2.67 -2.58 -12.96
C THR A 61 2.76 -3.16 -11.55
N ALA A 62 3.86 -3.82 -11.20
CA ALA A 62 4.07 -4.34 -9.85
C ALA A 62 4.19 -3.21 -8.82
N ARG A 63 4.86 -2.09 -9.14
CA ARG A 63 4.93 -0.90 -8.28
C ARG A 63 3.53 -0.35 -8.02
N LYS A 64 2.74 -0.13 -9.07
CA LYS A 64 1.34 0.29 -8.97
C LYS A 64 0.50 -0.67 -8.15
N THR A 65 0.68 -1.98 -8.35
CA THR A 65 -0.08 -3.03 -7.65
C THR A 65 0.22 -3.07 -6.16
N PHE A 66 1.51 -3.08 -5.79
CA PHE A 66 1.98 -3.42 -4.46
C PHE A 66 2.40 -2.21 -3.62
N GLU A 67 2.77 -1.09 -4.25
CA GLU A 67 3.25 0.12 -3.58
C GLU A 67 2.23 1.26 -3.68
N GLU A 68 1.60 1.47 -4.82
CA GLU A 68 0.54 2.50 -4.97
C GLU A 68 -0.87 1.95 -4.71
N GLY A 69 -1.00 0.62 -4.63
CA GLY A 69 -2.27 -0.04 -4.41
C GLY A 69 -3.22 0.12 -5.60
N ILE A 70 -3.25 -0.88 -6.49
CA ILE A 70 -4.39 -1.18 -7.39
C ILE A 70 -5.73 -1.36 -6.62
N ALA A 71 -5.71 -1.23 -5.30
CA ALA A 71 -6.88 -1.00 -4.48
C ALA A 71 -7.60 0.34 -4.81
N ALA A 72 -6.92 1.40 -5.26
CA ALA A 72 -7.55 2.73 -5.43
C ALA A 72 -8.59 2.83 -6.56
N GLU A 73 -8.62 1.90 -7.53
CA GLU A 73 -9.65 1.89 -8.59
C GLU A 73 -10.65 0.74 -8.48
N THR A 74 -10.31 -0.35 -7.79
CA THR A 74 -11.17 -1.54 -7.66
C THR A 74 -11.89 -1.65 -6.33
N LEU A 75 -11.51 -0.84 -5.33
CA LEU A 75 -12.19 -0.83 -4.04
C LEU A 75 -13.51 -0.06 -4.11
N PRO A 76 -14.54 -0.50 -3.36
CA PRO A 76 -15.76 0.26 -3.18
C PRO A 76 -15.45 1.65 -2.62
N SER A 77 -16.08 2.67 -3.19
CA SER A 77 -15.96 4.06 -2.75
C SER A 77 -17.19 4.51 -1.95
N VAL A 78 -16.97 5.46 -1.06
CA VAL A 78 -17.99 6.15 -0.26
C VAL A 78 -17.80 7.63 -0.50
N GLY A 79 -18.83 8.28 -1.04
CA GLY A 79 -18.91 9.72 -1.16
C GLY A 79 -19.15 10.36 0.21
N VAL A 80 -18.40 11.42 0.49
CA VAL A 80 -18.61 12.31 1.63
C VAL A 80 -18.72 13.72 1.07
N PRO A 81 -19.74 14.50 1.45
CA PRO A 81 -19.86 15.88 0.97
C PRO A 81 -18.54 16.64 1.18
N SER A 82 -18.02 17.25 0.12
CA SER A 82 -16.68 17.88 0.17
C SER A 82 -16.54 18.88 1.31
N GLY A 83 -17.58 19.67 1.60
CA GLY A 83 -17.60 20.60 2.73
C GLY A 83 -17.54 19.93 4.12
N GLU A 84 -18.07 18.72 4.27
CA GLU A 84 -17.95 17.94 5.51
C GLU A 84 -16.54 17.35 5.65
N LEU A 85 -15.97 16.86 4.54
CA LEU A 85 -14.61 16.34 4.51
C LEU A 85 -13.57 17.45 4.76
N ASP A 86 -13.81 18.66 4.25
CA ASP A 86 -12.94 19.82 4.51
C ASP A 86 -13.06 20.31 5.96
N ALA A 87 -14.27 20.30 6.53
CA ALA A 87 -14.49 20.64 7.94
C ALA A 87 -13.93 19.58 8.90
N GLY A 88 -13.78 18.34 8.43
CA GLY A 88 -13.29 17.20 9.17
C GLY A 88 -14.43 16.32 9.70
N VAL A 89 -14.38 15.03 9.34
CA VAL A 89 -15.35 14.02 9.75
C VAL A 89 -14.76 13.12 10.83
N GLY A 90 -15.50 12.89 11.92
CA GLY A 90 -15.06 11.97 12.97
C GLY A 90 -14.94 10.53 12.47
N LEU A 91 -13.84 9.87 12.81
CA LEU A 91 -13.53 8.50 12.36
C LEU A 91 -14.64 7.49 12.70
N LEU A 92 -15.26 7.61 13.88
CA LEU A 92 -16.37 6.72 14.29
C LEU A 92 -17.56 6.81 13.33
N THR A 93 -17.97 8.03 12.99
CA THR A 93 -19.07 8.29 12.06
C THR A 93 -18.73 7.78 10.67
N LEU A 94 -17.49 8.06 10.22
CA LEU A 94 -17.01 7.61 8.91
C LEU A 94 -16.99 6.08 8.80
N MET A 95 -16.61 5.36 9.86
CA MET A 95 -16.68 3.89 9.88
C MET A 95 -18.10 3.34 9.76
N VAL A 96 -19.09 4.02 10.35
CA VAL A 96 -20.49 3.61 10.23
C VAL A 96 -21.01 3.91 8.83
N GLN A 97 -20.70 5.10 8.28
CA GLN A 97 -21.06 5.49 6.92
C GLN A 97 -20.43 4.57 5.87
N ALA A 98 -19.20 4.13 6.09
CA ALA A 98 -18.50 3.14 5.28
C ALA A 98 -19.01 1.69 5.44
N GLY A 99 -20.01 1.45 6.29
CA GLY A 99 -20.55 0.11 6.56
C GLY A 99 -19.58 -0.81 7.29
N PHE A 100 -18.53 -0.27 7.92
CA PHE A 100 -17.53 -1.04 8.67
C PHE A 100 -18.04 -1.45 10.04
N ALA A 101 -18.91 -0.63 10.65
CA ALA A 101 -19.58 -0.89 11.91
C ALA A 101 -21.07 -0.55 11.83
N LYS A 102 -21.91 -1.20 12.64
CA LYS A 102 -23.35 -0.90 12.75
C LYS A 102 -23.64 0.26 13.71
N SER A 103 -22.65 0.65 14.52
CA SER A 103 -22.78 1.76 15.48
C SER A 103 -21.42 2.35 15.85
N ASN A 104 -21.41 3.58 16.38
CA ASN A 104 -20.20 4.22 16.90
C ASN A 104 -19.56 3.42 18.06
N GLY A 105 -20.36 2.67 18.83
CA GLY A 105 -19.84 1.79 19.89
C GLY A 105 -19.04 0.61 19.33
N GLU A 106 -19.49 0.02 18.23
CA GLU A 106 -18.78 -1.05 17.53
C GLU A 106 -17.52 -0.51 16.81
N ALA A 107 -17.62 0.64 16.14
CA ALA A 107 -16.48 1.32 15.54
C ALA A 107 -15.36 1.58 16.57
N ARG A 108 -15.71 2.09 17.76
CA ARG A 108 -14.75 2.33 18.84
C ARG A 108 -13.99 1.06 19.24
N ARG A 109 -14.67 -0.08 19.36
CA ARG A 109 -14.02 -1.36 19.70
C ARG A 109 -13.02 -1.78 18.63
N HIS A 110 -13.34 -1.58 17.35
CA HIS A 110 -12.43 -1.87 16.26
C HIS A 110 -11.18 -0.98 16.28
N ILE A 111 -11.35 0.32 16.56
CA ILE A 111 -10.24 1.28 16.69
C ILE A 111 -9.33 0.88 17.86
N GLN A 112 -9.90 0.68 19.05
CA GLN A 112 -9.14 0.28 20.24
C GLN A 112 -8.46 -1.08 20.09
N GLY A 113 -9.03 -1.98 19.28
CA GLY A 113 -8.44 -3.26 18.91
C GLY A 113 -7.35 -3.18 17.84
N GLY A 114 -6.95 -1.98 17.39
CA GLY A 114 -5.92 -1.77 16.37
C GLY A 114 -6.32 -2.28 14.98
N ALA A 115 -7.62 -2.48 14.73
CA ALA A 115 -8.10 -3.04 13.47
C ALA A 115 -8.28 -1.98 12.37
N VAL A 116 -8.22 -0.69 12.70
CA VAL A 116 -8.57 0.40 11.79
C VAL A 116 -7.31 1.09 11.27
N ARG A 117 -7.24 1.29 9.96
CA ARG A 117 -6.14 2.00 9.30
C ARG A 117 -6.65 3.07 8.34
N ILE A 118 -5.97 4.20 8.30
CA ILE A 118 -6.13 5.27 7.32
C ILE A 118 -4.84 5.34 6.51
N ASN A 119 -4.92 5.22 5.18
CA ASN A 119 -3.75 5.22 4.29
C ASN A 119 -2.66 4.25 4.79
N ASP A 120 -3.08 3.04 5.14
CA ASP A 120 -2.27 1.95 5.71
C ASP A 120 -1.64 2.21 7.09
N GLN A 121 -1.84 3.38 7.69
CA GLN A 121 -1.39 3.69 9.05
C GLN A 121 -2.46 3.34 10.07
N THR A 122 -2.08 2.60 11.12
CA THR A 122 -3.00 2.23 12.21
C THR A 122 -3.41 3.45 13.01
N VAL A 123 -4.72 3.61 13.19
CA VAL A 123 -5.31 4.68 14.00
C VAL A 123 -5.94 4.06 15.24
N ASN A 124 -5.44 4.47 16.40
CA ASN A 124 -5.94 4.02 17.71
C ASN A 124 -6.74 5.11 18.45
N ASP A 125 -6.76 6.34 17.93
CA ASP A 125 -7.54 7.43 18.50
C ASP A 125 -8.97 7.42 17.97
N GLU A 126 -9.92 7.12 18.85
CA GLU A 126 -11.36 7.14 18.53
C GLU A 126 -11.91 8.54 18.26
N LYS A 127 -11.17 9.59 18.64
CA LYS A 127 -11.50 11.00 18.36
C LYS A 127 -10.81 11.53 17.12
N ALA A 128 -10.10 10.68 16.37
CA ALA A 128 -9.45 11.08 15.14
C ALA A 128 -10.45 11.74 14.18
N VAL A 129 -10.04 12.87 13.61
CA VAL A 129 -10.79 13.62 12.61
C VAL A 129 -10.12 13.38 11.25
N ILE A 130 -10.90 12.96 10.28
CA ILE A 130 -10.47 12.68 8.91
C ILE A 130 -10.85 13.88 8.05
N SER A 131 -9.87 14.47 7.37
CA SER A 131 -10.10 15.62 6.50
C SER A 131 -9.51 15.41 5.11
N SER A 132 -9.92 16.25 4.15
CA SER A 132 -9.40 16.23 2.78
C SER A 132 -7.89 16.42 2.71
N GLY A 133 -7.27 17.12 3.68
CA GLY A 133 -5.82 17.27 3.77
C GLY A 133 -5.04 15.97 4.05
N MET A 134 -5.73 14.89 4.40
CA MET A 134 -5.13 13.56 4.56
C MET A 134 -5.23 12.71 3.29
N ALA A 135 -5.88 13.21 2.23
CA ALA A 135 -6.01 12.51 0.96
C ALA A 135 -4.68 12.39 0.22
N ASP A 136 -4.57 11.38 -0.63
CA ASP A 136 -3.46 11.21 -1.56
C ASP A 136 -3.54 12.22 -2.74
N GLY A 137 -2.60 12.11 -3.68
CA GLY A 137 -2.52 12.99 -4.85
C GLY A 137 -3.75 12.99 -5.75
N ASP A 138 -4.62 11.97 -5.63
CA ASP A 138 -5.86 11.83 -6.39
C ASP A 138 -7.09 12.31 -5.61
N GLY A 139 -6.90 12.88 -4.41
CA GLY A 139 -7.99 13.36 -3.56
C GLY A 139 -8.77 12.22 -2.88
N VAL A 140 -8.14 11.06 -2.72
CA VAL A 140 -8.76 9.86 -2.14
C VAL A 140 -8.10 9.47 -0.82
N LEU A 141 -8.90 8.88 0.07
CA LEU A 141 -8.49 8.36 1.37
C LEU A 141 -8.80 6.86 1.44
N LYS A 142 -7.83 6.03 1.86
CA LYS A 142 -8.08 4.59 2.06
C LYS A 142 -8.43 4.28 3.51
N LEU A 143 -9.69 3.95 3.77
CA LEU A 143 -10.14 3.45 5.06
C LEU A 143 -10.14 1.92 5.06
N SER A 144 -9.44 1.32 6.01
CA SER A 144 -9.29 -0.13 6.12
C SER A 144 -9.74 -0.64 7.48
N MET A 145 -10.39 -1.80 7.48
CA MET A 145 -10.69 -2.58 8.68
C MET A 145 -10.12 -4.00 8.55
N GLY A 146 -9.11 -4.28 9.36
CA GLY A 146 -8.34 -5.52 9.30
C GLY A 146 -7.56 -5.66 7.99
N LYS A 147 -7.43 -6.91 7.52
CA LYS A 147 -6.61 -7.28 6.35
C LYS A 147 -7.38 -7.36 5.02
N LYS A 148 -8.72 -7.37 5.05
CA LYS A 148 -9.55 -7.68 3.87
C LYS A 148 -10.62 -6.65 3.54
N ARG A 149 -11.02 -5.80 4.50
CA ARG A 149 -12.10 -4.83 4.27
C ARG A 149 -11.48 -3.46 4.05
N HIS A 150 -11.65 -2.92 2.85
CA HIS A 150 -11.09 -1.63 2.44
C HIS A 150 -12.15 -0.87 1.64
N VAL A 151 -12.25 0.43 1.87
CA VAL A 151 -13.07 1.35 1.09
C VAL A 151 -12.27 2.61 0.81
N LEU A 152 -12.65 3.32 -0.24
CA LEU A 152 -12.10 4.62 -0.57
C LEU A 152 -13.09 5.70 -0.14
N ILE A 153 -12.59 6.74 0.50
CA ILE A 153 -13.37 7.91 0.88
C ILE A 153 -12.98 9.03 -0.09
N ARG A 154 -13.97 9.66 -0.71
CA ARG A 154 -13.78 10.75 -1.68
C ARG A 154 -14.74 11.90 -1.37
N GLY A 155 -14.26 13.13 -1.58
CA GLY A 155 -15.13 14.30 -1.60
C GLY A 155 -16.04 14.26 -2.83
N GLU A 156 -17.34 14.47 -2.63
CA GLU A 156 -18.33 14.70 -3.71
C GLU A 156 -18.94 16.10 -3.65
#